data_AF-A0A2M7ETW1-F1
#
_entry.id   AF-A0A2M7ETW1-F1
#
_cell.length_a   1.000
_cell.length_b   1.000
_cell.length_c   1.000
_cell.angle_alpha   90.00
_cell.angle_beta   90.00
_cell.angle_gamma   90.00
#
_symmetry.space_group_name_H-M   'P 1'
#
loop_
_entity.id
_entity.type
_entity.pdbx_description
1 polymer ?
#
loop_
_entity_poly.entity_id
_entity_poly.type
_entity_poly.pdbx_seq_one_letter_code
_entity_poly.pdbx_strand_id
1 'polypeptide(L)'
;MLTPRERTAAEKSADKFEMALIRCQNATKDSVADPDGMRFAPFGEWLAARDEVGDGWTFTYGVVAKNAFGALVPATVQCHATYDGQYWTATDLKQM
;
A
#
# COMPACT_ATOMS: atom_id res chain seq x y z
N MET A 1 5.52 29.22 7.31
CA MET A 1 6.32 29.04 6.09
C MET A 1 7.38 28.00 6.40
N LEU A 2 7.39 26.86 5.69
CA LEU A 2 8.37 25.80 5.90
C LEU A 2 9.74 26.27 5.39
N THR A 3 10.79 26.02 6.16
CA THR A 3 12.16 26.28 5.74
C THR A 3 12.55 25.33 4.59
N PRO A 4 13.56 25.68 3.76
CA PRO A 4 13.99 24.84 2.64
C PRO A 4 14.34 23.39 3.04
N ARG A 5 14.88 23.18 4.25
CA ARG A 5 15.18 21.84 4.79
C ARG A 5 13.92 21.05 5.17
N GLU A 6 12.93 21.72 5.74
CA GLU A 6 11.65 21.09 6.08
C GLU A 6 10.86 20.73 4.81
N ARG A 7 10.99 21.55 3.75
CA ARG A 7 10.44 21.22 2.42
C ARG A 7 11.09 19.96 1.82
N THR A 8 12.43 19.88 1.82
CA THR A 8 13.12 18.70 1.26
C THR A 8 12.85 17.42 2.06
N ALA A 9 12.69 17.52 3.38
CA ALA A 9 12.30 16.37 4.21
C ALA A 9 10.86 15.93 3.93
N ALA A 10 9.92 16.87 3.79
CA ALA A 10 8.53 16.58 3.44
C ALA A 10 8.39 15.98 2.03
N GLU A 11 9.14 16.50 1.05
CA GLU A 11 9.18 15.96 -0.33
C GLU A 11 9.74 14.54 -0.36
N LYS A 12 10.88 14.29 0.32
CA LYS A 12 11.43 12.94 0.44
C LYS A 12 10.49 11.97 1.15
N SER A 13 9.73 12.46 2.13
CA SER A 13 8.72 11.64 2.82
C SER A 13 7.55 11.29 1.90
N ALA A 14 7.12 12.20 1.02
CA ALA A 14 6.07 11.95 0.05
C ALA A 14 6.51 10.90 -0.99
N ASP A 15 7.72 11.01 -1.53
CA ASP A 15 8.27 10.04 -2.50
C ASP A 15 8.38 8.64 -1.89
N LYS A 16 8.87 8.54 -0.64
CA LYS A 16 8.96 7.25 0.08
C LYS A 16 7.58 6.65 0.33
N PHE A 17 6.61 7.48 0.68
CA PHE A 17 5.23 7.06 0.90
C PHE A 17 4.60 6.50 -0.38
N GLU A 18 4.71 7.21 -1.51
CA GLU A 18 4.18 6.74 -2.80
C GLU A 18 4.84 5.42 -3.23
N MET A 19 6.16 5.33 -3.08
CA MET A 19 6.91 4.11 -3.39
C MET A 19 6.49 2.93 -2.51
N ALA A 20 6.34 3.14 -1.20
CA ALA A 20 5.91 2.11 -0.26
C ALA A 20 4.50 1.59 -0.59
N LEU A 21 3.58 2.49 -0.94
CA LEU A 21 2.22 2.13 -1.32
C LEU A 21 2.18 1.34 -2.64
N ILE A 22 2.92 1.76 -3.67
CA ILE A 22 3.01 1.03 -4.94
C ILE A 22 3.51 -0.39 -4.71
N ARG A 23 4.53 -0.55 -3.86
CA ARG A 23 5.06 -1.88 -3.50
C ARG A 23 4.02 -2.73 -2.79
N CYS A 24 3.26 -2.13 -1.90
CA CYS A 24 2.15 -2.81 -1.24
C CYS A 24 1.05 -3.24 -2.21
N GLN A 25 0.65 -2.38 -3.15
CA GLN A 25 -0.34 -2.74 -4.16
C GLN A 25 0.15 -3.88 -5.06
N ASN A 26 1.44 -3.89 -5.43
CA ASN A 26 2.01 -4.99 -6.22
C ASN A 26 2.02 -6.31 -5.43
N ALA A 27 2.45 -6.28 -4.16
CA ALA A 27 2.42 -7.49 -3.32
C ALA A 27 1.00 -8.06 -3.17
N THR A 28 -0.01 -7.19 -3.04
CA THR A 28 -1.42 -7.60 -2.99
C THR A 28 -1.94 -8.13 -4.32
N LYS A 29 -1.48 -7.61 -5.46
CA LYS A 29 -1.78 -8.21 -6.77
C LYS A 29 -1.23 -9.62 -6.87
N ASP A 30 0.00 -9.83 -6.43
CA ASP A 30 0.65 -11.14 -6.48
C ASP A 30 0.00 -12.16 -5.54
N SER A 31 -0.74 -11.70 -4.50
CA SER A 31 -1.41 -12.57 -3.53
C SER A 31 -2.83 -12.99 -3.91
N VAL A 32 -3.48 -12.31 -4.89
CA VAL A 32 -4.86 -12.62 -5.31
C VAL A 32 -4.92 -13.60 -6.49
N ALA A 33 -5.99 -14.39 -6.54
CA ALA A 33 -6.20 -15.38 -7.60
C ALA A 33 -6.44 -14.77 -9.00
N ASP A 34 -6.95 -13.54 -9.08
CA ASP A 34 -7.16 -12.80 -10.34
C ASP A 34 -6.63 -11.36 -10.21
N PRO A 35 -5.33 -11.14 -10.47
CA PRO A 35 -4.70 -9.83 -10.34
C PRO A 35 -5.24 -8.80 -11.35
N ASP A 36 -5.60 -9.23 -12.56
CA ASP A 36 -6.09 -8.35 -13.62
C ASP A 36 -7.54 -7.90 -13.39
N GLY A 37 -8.33 -8.75 -12.74
CA GLY A 37 -9.69 -8.42 -12.30
C GLY A 37 -9.74 -7.57 -11.02
N MET A 38 -8.62 -7.42 -10.30
CA MET A 38 -8.59 -6.70 -9.04
C MET A 38 -8.62 -5.18 -9.25
N ARG A 39 -9.41 -4.49 -8.43
CA ARG A 39 -9.47 -3.04 -8.40
C ARG A 39 -9.04 -2.53 -7.04
N PHE A 40 -7.99 -1.72 -7.05
CA PHE A 40 -7.74 -0.80 -5.95
C PHE A 40 -8.68 0.37 -6.11
N ALA A 41 -9.26 0.83 -5.02
CA ALA A 41 -9.97 2.10 -5.07
C ALA A 41 -8.98 3.25 -5.33
N PRO A 42 -9.46 4.34 -5.96
CA PRO A 42 -8.68 5.55 -6.14
C PRO A 42 -8.05 6.05 -4.84
N PHE A 43 -6.91 6.73 -4.98
CA PHE A 43 -6.15 7.27 -3.86
C PHE A 43 -7.06 8.06 -2.90
N GLY A 44 -7.21 7.56 -1.67
CA GLY A 44 -8.02 8.20 -0.62
C GLY A 44 -9.49 7.73 -0.51
N GLU A 45 -10.05 7.03 -1.50
CA GLU A 45 -11.43 6.53 -1.38
C GLU A 45 -11.52 5.26 -0.52
N TRP A 46 -10.45 4.46 -0.41
CA TRP A 46 -10.40 3.29 0.48
C TRP A 46 -9.07 3.12 1.23
N LEU A 47 -8.20 4.14 1.28
CA LEU A 47 -7.08 4.09 2.21
C LEU A 47 -7.64 4.30 3.62
N ALA A 48 -7.94 3.22 4.32
CA ALA A 48 -8.58 3.23 5.62
C ALA A 48 -7.63 3.73 6.72
N ALA A 49 -6.35 3.38 6.63
CA ALA A 49 -5.33 3.83 7.57
C ALA A 49 -3.93 3.78 6.93
N ARG A 50 -3.04 4.65 7.41
CA ARG A 50 -1.60 4.53 7.21
C ARG A 50 -0.89 4.85 8.50
N ASP A 51 0.13 4.08 8.81
CA ASP A 51 0.99 4.28 9.97
C ASP A 51 2.44 4.11 9.56
N GLU A 52 3.26 5.12 9.86
CA GLU A 52 4.72 4.99 9.76
C GLU A 52 5.21 4.25 11.01
N VAL A 53 5.87 3.11 10.82
CA VAL A 53 6.35 2.24 11.90
C VAL A 53 7.83 1.98 11.67
N GLY A 54 8.67 2.66 12.46
CA GLY A 54 10.13 2.58 12.32
C GLY A 54 10.59 3.07 10.95
N ASP A 55 11.31 2.21 10.21
CA ASP A 55 11.79 2.48 8.83
C ASP A 55 10.79 2.02 7.74
N GLY A 56 9.56 1.69 8.13
CA GLY A 56 8.53 1.16 7.24
C GLY A 56 7.20 1.89 7.33
N TRP A 57 6.31 1.54 6.42
CA TRP A 57 4.95 2.02 6.33
C TRP A 57 3.98 0.85 6.36
N THR A 58 2.96 0.94 7.20
CA THR A 58 1.82 0.05 7.19
C THR A 58 0.65 0.76 6.53
N PHE A 59 0.03 0.09 5.56
CA PHE A 59 -1.13 0.58 4.85
C PHE A 59 -2.30 -0.37 5.06
N THR A 60 -3.46 0.19 5.35
CA THR A 60 -4.73 -0.53 5.30
C THR A 60 -5.56 0.05 4.19
N TYR A 61 -5.90 -0.74 3.18
CA TYR A 61 -6.70 -0.28 2.06
C TYR A 61 -7.69 -1.32 1.55
N GLY A 62 -8.74 -0.82 0.91
CA GLY A 62 -9.72 -1.64 0.21
C GLY A 62 -9.26 -2.16 -1.13
N VAL A 63 -9.64 -3.40 -1.42
CA VAL A 63 -9.56 -4.00 -2.75
C VAL A 63 -10.90 -4.64 -3.10
N VAL A 64 -11.21 -4.73 -4.39
CA VAL A 64 -12.25 -5.61 -4.90
C VAL A 64 -11.56 -6.67 -5.75
N ALA A 65 -11.66 -7.93 -5.37
CA ALA A 65 -11.01 -9.06 -6.04
C ALA A 65 -12.01 -10.21 -6.26
N LYS A 66 -11.72 -11.12 -7.20
CA LYS A 66 -12.53 -12.33 -7.37
C LYS A 66 -12.23 -13.35 -6.27
N ASN A 67 -13.27 -13.88 -5.65
CA ASN A 67 -13.13 -15.05 -4.78
C ASN A 67 -12.98 -16.35 -5.60
N ALA A 68 -12.81 -17.49 -4.92
CA ALA A 68 -12.66 -18.81 -5.55
C ALA A 68 -13.83 -19.23 -6.46
N PHE A 69 -14.98 -18.54 -6.39
CA PHE A 69 -16.16 -18.80 -7.21
C PHE A 69 -16.32 -17.79 -8.37
N GLY A 70 -15.34 -16.90 -8.57
CA GLY A 70 -15.34 -15.90 -9.64
C GLY A 70 -16.20 -14.66 -9.35
N ALA A 71 -16.80 -14.54 -8.15
CA ALA A 71 -17.56 -13.37 -7.74
C ALA A 71 -16.63 -12.27 -7.23
N LEU A 72 -16.86 -11.02 -7.66
CA LEU A 72 -16.16 -9.85 -7.15
C LEU A 72 -16.63 -9.55 -5.72
N VAL A 73 -15.71 -9.60 -4.77
CA VAL A 73 -15.96 -9.31 -3.36
C VAL A 73 -15.04 -8.19 -2.88
N PRO A 74 -15.56 -7.21 -2.13
CA PRO A 74 -14.71 -6.24 -1.45
C PRO A 74 -13.98 -6.93 -0.30
N ALA A 75 -12.70 -6.62 -0.13
CA ALA A 75 -11.87 -7.07 0.97
C ALA A 75 -11.01 -5.90 1.49
N THR A 76 -10.62 -5.97 2.76
CA THR A 76 -9.66 -5.03 3.33
C THR A 76 -8.31 -5.72 3.42
N VAL A 77 -7.27 -5.05 2.92
CA VAL A 77 -5.91 -5.54 2.92
C VAL A 77 -5.07 -4.67 3.82
N GLN A 78 -4.33 -5.33 4.71
CA GLN A 78 -3.27 -4.69 5.46
C GLN A 78 -1.93 -5.11 4.89
N CYS A 79 -1.14 -4.15 4.42
CA CYS A 79 0.18 -4.40 3.88
C CYS A 79 1.23 -3.58 4.62
N HIS A 80 2.38 -4.21 4.86
CA HIS A 80 3.53 -3.55 5.45
C HIS A 80 4.68 -3.49 4.44
N ALA A 81 5.22 -2.30 4.22
CA ALA A 81 6.34 -2.03 3.34
C ALA A 81 7.52 -1.47 4.14
N THR A 82 8.68 -2.13 4.06
CA THR A 82 9.92 -1.71 4.74
C THR A 82 11.00 -1.38 3.73
N TYR A 83 11.80 -0.35 4.01
CA TYR A 83 12.98 -0.01 3.23
C TYR A 83 14.25 -0.32 4.02
N ASP A 84 15.12 -1.16 3.49
CA ASP A 84 16.38 -1.55 4.16
C ASP A 84 17.57 -0.63 3.83
N GLY A 85 17.33 0.47 3.09
CA GLY A 85 18.37 1.37 2.60
C GLY A 85 18.79 1.13 1.16
N GLN A 86 18.38 0.01 0.54
CA GLN A 86 18.63 -0.32 -0.86
C GLN A 86 17.37 -0.80 -1.58
N TYR A 87 16.56 -1.63 -0.94
CA TYR A 87 15.39 -2.29 -1.50
C TYR A 87 14.14 -2.07 -0.64
N TRP A 88 12.99 -2.05 -1.33
CA TRP A 88 11.68 -2.08 -0.67
C TRP A 88 11.15 -3.50 -0.67
N THR A 89 10.79 -3.99 0.52
CA THR A 89 10.05 -5.25 0.69
C THR A 89 8.64 -4.92 1.13
N ALA A 90 7.63 -5.53 0.50
CA ALA A 90 6.24 -5.38 0.90
C ALA A 90 5.64 -6.76 1.16
N THR A 91 4.83 -6.86 2.21
CA THR A 91 4.17 -8.11 2.61
C THR A 91 2.71 -7.84 2.91
N ASP A 92 1.83 -8.58 2.24
CA ASP A 92 0.42 -8.65 2.57
C ASP A 92 0.28 -9.42 3.88
N LEU A 93 -0.19 -8.74 4.92
CA LEU A 93 -0.30 -9.31 6.27
C LEU A 93 -1.64 -10.03 6.46
N LYS A 94 -2.69 -9.62 5.73
CA LYS A 94 -4.03 -10.21 5.82
C LYS A 94 -5.02 -9.60 4.83
N GLN A 95 -5.77 -10.47 4.14
CA GLN A 95 -7.09 -10.15 3.59
C GLN A 95 -8.13 -10.48 4.66
N MET A 96 -8.80 -9.47 5.22
CA MET A 96 -9.85 -9.64 6.24
C MET A 96 -11.25 -9.70 5.62
#